data_AF-A0A359ILN8-F1
#
_entry.id   AF-A0A359ILN8-F1
#
_cell.length_a   1.000
_cell.length_b   1.000
_cell.length_c   1.000
_cell.angle_alpha   90.00
_cell.angle_beta   90.00
_cell.angle_gamma   90.00
#
_symmetry.space_group_name_H-M   'P 1'
#
loop_
_entity.id
_entity.type
_entity.pdbx_description
1 polymer ?
#
loop_
_entity_poly.entity_id
_entity_poly.type
_entity_poly.pdbx_seq_one_letter_code
_entity_poly.pdbx_strand_id
1 'polypeptide(L)'
;MTQSNINMVLNPELNGVELYFDAKPAKQIITELKANSFRFSSFKTCWYAKQNEKTLKFAQELTGATAEGIENIIPLAIKKQNKTVITLNLWDSTRFTELQANGKQPVKAIATEVRKHVKARFPQCKFSVTSDHNSISFYIVSSPYEKESVYLKAIKEYCTSLLQSYNYTTYGNNNNFYGAYANISYDYTQTEQTKAIKADMQNFDDNLTEFEKAEEERKQEEFRLWELKREQDIL
;
A
#
# COMPACT_ATOMS: atom_id res chain seq x y z
N MET A 1 49.74 9.53 3.73
CA MET A 1 48.57 9.02 2.97
C MET A 1 47.40 9.89 3.37
N THR A 2 46.85 10.66 2.43
CA THR A 2 45.71 11.55 2.72
C THR A 2 44.47 10.70 2.98
N GLN A 3 44.06 10.63 4.24
CA GLN A 3 42.80 10.04 4.65
C GLN A 3 41.69 10.79 3.92
N SER A 4 41.06 10.14 2.94
CA SER A 4 39.92 10.73 2.24
C SER A 4 38.84 11.01 3.27
N ASN A 5 38.28 12.22 3.28
CA ASN A 5 37.16 12.51 4.15
C ASN A 5 35.99 11.60 3.74
N ILE A 6 35.38 10.93 4.72
CA ILE A 6 34.30 9.97 4.50
C ILE A 6 33.07 10.49 5.21
N ASN A 7 32.02 10.79 4.45
CA ASN A 7 30.74 11.21 5.02
C ASN A 7 29.75 10.04 4.98
N MET A 8 29.24 9.66 6.15
CA MET A 8 28.20 8.64 6.30
C MET A 8 26.82 9.29 6.40
N VAL A 9 25.92 8.85 5.53
CA VAL A 9 24.52 9.31 5.50
C VAL A 9 23.60 8.10 5.62
N LEU A 10 22.64 8.16 6.54
CA LEU A 10 21.57 7.17 6.61
C LEU A 10 20.45 7.59 5.64
N ASN A 11 20.04 6.66 4.79
CA ASN A 11 18.91 6.82 3.88
C ASN A 11 17.69 6.06 4.44
N PRO A 12 16.83 6.73 5.23
CA PRO A 12 15.68 6.09 5.87
C PRO A 12 14.55 5.75 4.88
N GLU A 13 14.54 6.31 3.66
CA GLU A 13 13.54 5.98 2.64
C GLU A 13 13.80 4.61 2.00
N LEU A 14 15.07 4.28 1.78
CA LEU A 14 15.50 3.03 1.16
C LEU A 14 16.07 2.02 2.17
N ASN A 15 16.00 2.34 3.47
CA ASN A 15 16.59 1.55 4.55
C ASN A 15 18.07 1.21 4.26
N GLY A 16 18.85 2.24 3.89
CA GLY A 16 20.22 2.12 3.42
C GLY A 16 21.22 2.97 4.20
N VAL A 17 22.49 2.57 4.18
CA VAL A 17 23.64 3.34 4.63
C VAL A 17 24.42 3.76 3.39
N GLU A 18 24.67 5.06 3.23
CA GLU A 18 25.41 5.66 2.12
C GLU A 18 26.73 6.25 2.63
N LEU A 19 27.83 6.02 1.90
CA LEU A 19 29.17 6.53 2.18
C LEU A 19 29.67 7.35 0.99
N TYR A 20 30.00 8.60 1.25
CA TYR A 20 30.52 9.55 0.28
C TYR A 20 32.01 9.76 0.52
N PHE A 21 32.79 9.80 -0.56
CA PHE A 21 34.22 10.02 -0.53
C PHE A 21 34.55 11.21 -1.43
N ASP A 22 35.38 12.13 -0.95
CA ASP A 22 35.81 13.32 -1.72
C ASP A 22 36.63 12.94 -2.96
N ALA A 23 37.30 11.78 -2.91
CA ALA A 23 38.10 11.24 -3.99
C ALA A 23 37.93 9.72 -4.08
N LYS A 24 38.37 9.13 -5.19
CA LYS A 24 38.33 7.67 -5.37
C LYS A 24 39.04 6.96 -4.21
N PRO A 25 38.36 6.07 -3.46
CA PRO A 25 38.98 5.39 -2.32
C PRO A 25 40.14 4.50 -2.76
N ALA A 26 41.06 4.25 -1.82
CA ALA A 26 42.15 3.30 -2.05
C ALA A 26 41.61 1.89 -2.39
N LYS A 27 42.37 1.12 -3.16
CA LYS A 27 41.97 -0.23 -3.62
C LYS A 27 41.64 -1.18 -2.46
N GLN A 28 42.32 -1.03 -1.32
CA GLN A 28 42.06 -1.76 -0.08
C GLN A 28 40.65 -1.45 0.46
N ILE A 29 40.32 -0.16 0.65
CA ILE A 29 38.99 0.29 1.09
C ILE A 29 37.88 -0.17 0.14
N ILE A 30 38.10 -0.13 -1.18
CA ILE A 30 37.14 -0.67 -2.15
C ILE A 30 36.89 -2.16 -1.96
N THR A 31 37.93 -2.91 -1.58
CA THR A 31 37.84 -4.37 -1.36
C THR A 31 37.04 -4.65 -0.08
N GLU A 32 37.30 -3.89 0.99
CA GLU A 32 36.57 -3.97 2.26
C GLU A 32 35.10 -3.57 2.11
N LEU A 33 34.81 -2.51 1.35
CA LEU A 33 33.44 -2.09 1.02
C LEU A 33 32.67 -3.23 0.35
N LYS A 34 33.26 -3.86 -0.67
CA LYS A 34 32.64 -4.99 -1.38
C LYS A 34 32.43 -6.21 -0.46
N ALA A 35 33.40 -6.50 0.42
CA ALA A 35 33.31 -7.59 1.41
C ALA A 35 32.19 -7.35 2.45
N ASN A 36 31.88 -6.08 2.74
CA ASN A 36 30.80 -5.66 3.62
C ASN A 36 29.49 -5.33 2.87
N SER A 37 29.32 -5.88 1.67
CA SER A 37 28.09 -5.76 0.86
C SER A 37 27.75 -4.36 0.36
N PHE A 38 28.69 -3.41 0.41
CA PHE A 38 28.51 -2.12 -0.23
C PHE A 38 28.63 -2.24 -1.76
N ARG A 39 27.86 -1.41 -2.47
CA ARG A 39 27.84 -1.29 -3.92
C ARG A 39 27.99 0.18 -4.30
N PHE A 40 28.69 0.45 -5.39
CA PHE A 40 28.84 1.81 -5.90
C PHE A 40 27.61 2.19 -6.73
N SER A 41 27.02 3.34 -6.43
CA SER A 41 26.00 4.00 -7.25
C SER A 41 26.65 5.12 -8.04
N SER A 42 26.71 4.99 -9.37
CA SER A 42 27.17 6.07 -10.24
C SER A 42 26.20 7.25 -10.31
N PHE A 43 24.92 7.03 -9.99
CA PHE A 43 23.89 8.08 -10.03
C PHE A 43 24.08 9.10 -8.89
N LYS A 44 24.35 8.62 -7.67
CA LYS A 44 24.61 9.47 -6.49
C LYS A 44 26.10 9.67 -6.20
N THR A 45 26.96 8.95 -6.92
CA THR A 45 28.41 8.90 -6.67
C THR A 45 28.74 8.50 -5.22
N CYS A 46 28.06 7.46 -4.71
CA CYS A 46 28.25 6.99 -3.33
C CYS A 46 28.32 5.47 -3.26
N TRP A 47 28.88 4.97 -2.15
CA TRP A 47 28.84 3.56 -1.80
C TRP A 47 27.65 3.31 -0.88
N TYR A 48 26.77 2.38 -1.23
CA TYR A 48 25.57 2.10 -0.46
C TYR A 48 25.41 0.62 -0.11
N ALA A 49 24.81 0.36 1.05
CA ALA A 49 24.39 -0.98 1.48
C ALA A 49 23.05 -0.89 2.22
N LYS A 50 22.33 -2.01 2.35
CA LYS A 50 21.14 -2.07 3.21
C LYS A 50 21.55 -1.89 4.67
N GLN A 51 20.79 -1.13 5.43
CA GLN A 51 21.03 -0.90 6.85
C GLN A 51 20.79 -2.19 7.65
N ASN A 52 21.83 -2.65 8.35
CA ASN A 52 21.81 -3.73 9.32
C ASN A 52 23.01 -3.56 10.27
N GLU A 53 23.09 -4.38 11.32
CA GLU A 53 24.14 -4.26 12.35
C GLU A 53 25.56 -4.35 11.77
N LYS A 54 25.80 -5.25 10.81
CA LYS A 54 27.11 -5.43 10.16
C LYS A 54 27.52 -4.20 9.34
N THR A 55 26.61 -3.68 8.52
CA THR A 55 26.91 -2.55 7.63
C THR A 55 27.06 -1.24 8.40
N LEU A 56 26.32 -1.08 9.50
CA LEU A 56 26.44 0.08 10.39
C LEU A 56 27.77 0.09 11.15
N LYS A 57 28.15 -1.04 11.78
CA LYS A 57 29.43 -1.14 12.50
C LYS A 57 30.61 -0.85 11.58
N PHE A 58 30.63 -1.48 10.41
CA PHE A 58 31.68 -1.25 9.42
C PHE A 58 31.73 0.21 8.93
N ALA A 59 30.57 0.82 8.64
CA ALA A 59 30.53 2.22 8.22
C ALA A 59 31.06 3.16 9.32
N GLN A 60 30.68 2.92 10.57
CA GLN A 60 31.12 3.70 11.73
C GLN A 60 32.64 3.59 11.94
N GLU A 61 33.16 2.36 11.95
CA GLU A 61 34.61 2.08 12.01
C GLU A 61 35.37 2.79 10.90
N LEU A 62 34.83 2.77 9.67
CA LEU A 62 35.47 3.38 8.51
C LEU A 62 35.47 4.92 8.58
N THR A 63 34.41 5.52 9.11
CA THR A 63 34.32 6.99 9.31
C THR A 63 35.07 7.52 10.53
N GLY A 64 35.60 6.65 11.40
CA GLY A 64 36.24 7.06 12.64
C GLY A 64 35.30 7.75 13.63
N ALA A 65 33.98 7.57 13.49
CA ALA A 65 32.98 8.19 14.34
C ALA A 65 32.93 7.49 15.71
N THR A 66 33.60 8.06 16.71
CA THR A 66 33.32 7.76 18.12
C THR A 66 32.00 8.41 18.55
N ALA A 67 31.34 7.82 19.53
CA ALA A 67 29.95 8.08 19.95
C ALA A 67 29.61 9.52 20.42
N GLU A 68 30.54 10.48 20.31
CA GLU A 68 30.42 11.84 20.83
C GLU A 68 30.10 12.90 19.75
N GLY A 69 30.05 12.52 18.47
CA GLY A 69 29.74 13.42 17.35
C GLY A 69 28.26 13.52 16.96
N ILE A 70 27.34 13.00 17.78
CA ILE A 70 25.93 12.78 17.38
C ILE A 70 25.06 14.05 17.48
N GLU A 71 25.47 15.07 18.25
CA GLU A 71 24.55 16.18 18.57
C GLU A 71 24.46 17.30 17.51
N ASN A 72 25.39 17.38 16.54
CA ASN A 72 25.46 18.55 15.63
C ASN A 72 25.21 18.28 14.13
N ILE A 73 24.73 17.09 13.74
CA ILE A 73 24.30 16.78 12.36
C ILE A 73 22.82 16.35 12.33
N ILE A 74 21.96 17.07 13.08
CA ILE A 74 20.51 16.95 12.91
C ILE A 74 19.99 18.24 12.26
N PRO A 75 20.03 18.39 10.92
CA PRO A 75 19.06 19.24 10.27
C PRO A 75 17.73 18.50 10.35
N LEU A 76 16.89 18.97 11.27
CA LEU A 76 15.46 18.76 11.33
C LEU A 76 15.05 17.31 11.08
N ALA A 77 14.90 16.55 12.17
CA ALA A 77 13.87 15.54 12.23
C ALA A 77 12.55 16.20 11.79
N ILE A 78 12.25 16.11 10.50
CA ILE A 78 10.87 16.00 10.06
C ILE A 78 10.42 14.80 10.87
N LYS A 79 9.67 15.09 11.95
CA LYS A 79 8.84 14.12 12.63
C LYS A 79 8.11 13.43 11.49
N LYS A 80 8.59 12.26 11.08
CA LYS A 80 7.71 11.26 10.52
C LYS A 80 6.70 11.13 11.64
N GLN A 81 5.54 11.75 11.46
CA GLN A 81 4.33 11.14 11.94
C GLN A 81 4.54 9.69 11.60
N ASN A 82 4.65 8.83 12.62
CA ASN A 82 4.55 7.41 12.41
C ASN A 82 3.44 7.28 11.38
N LYS A 83 3.77 6.79 10.18
CA LYS A 83 2.70 6.40 9.27
C LYS A 83 2.09 5.26 10.06
N THR A 84 1.10 5.59 10.87
CA THR A 84 0.21 4.66 11.50
C THR A 84 -0.25 3.86 10.31
N VAL A 85 0.34 2.68 10.15
CA VAL A 85 -0.26 1.66 9.32
C VAL A 85 -1.52 1.40 10.12
N ILE A 86 -2.57 2.15 9.79
CA ILE A 86 -3.90 1.87 10.26
C ILE A 86 -4.17 0.53 9.61
N THR A 87 -3.86 -0.54 10.32
CA THR A 87 -4.27 -1.88 9.95
C THR A 87 -5.78 -1.86 10.10
N LEU A 88 -6.45 -1.58 8.99
CA LEU A 88 -7.91 -1.58 8.93
C LEU A 88 -8.38 -3.01 9.23
N ASN A 89 -9.43 -3.13 10.02
CA ASN A 89 -10.19 -4.37 10.13
C ASN A 89 -10.89 -4.67 8.79
N LEU A 90 -11.47 -5.85 8.66
CA LEU A 90 -12.17 -6.26 7.44
C LEU A 90 -13.33 -5.31 7.09
N TRP A 91 -14.08 -4.85 8.08
CA TRP A 91 -15.21 -3.95 7.87
C TRP A 91 -14.77 -2.64 7.22
N ASP A 92 -13.80 -1.96 7.83
CA ASP A 92 -13.29 -0.67 7.36
C ASP A 92 -12.53 -0.81 6.03
N SER A 93 -11.83 -1.93 5.82
CA SER A 93 -11.07 -2.16 4.58
C SER A 93 -11.97 -2.37 3.37
N THR A 94 -13.19 -2.88 3.56
CA THR A 94 -14.19 -3.07 2.49
C THR A 94 -15.03 -1.84 2.22
N ARG A 95 -15.01 -0.82 3.09
CA ARG A 95 -15.67 0.46 2.81
C ARG A 95 -14.96 1.18 1.67
N PHE A 96 -15.73 1.49 0.62
CA PHE A 96 -15.27 2.30 -0.49
C PHE A 96 -15.65 3.76 -0.27
N THR A 97 -14.64 4.63 -0.33
CA THR A 97 -14.81 6.07 -0.47
C THR A 97 -14.26 6.47 -1.82
N GLU A 98 -14.86 7.47 -2.47
CA GLU A 98 -14.38 7.92 -3.76
C GLU A 98 -12.89 8.31 -3.69
N LEU A 99 -12.10 7.69 -4.56
CA LEU A 99 -10.68 7.96 -4.68
C LEU A 99 -10.46 8.86 -5.89
N GLN A 100 -9.68 9.92 -5.72
CA GLN A 100 -9.20 10.76 -6.82
C GLN A 100 -8.11 10.00 -7.60
N ALA A 101 -8.54 8.99 -8.37
CA ALA A 101 -7.66 8.18 -9.20
C ALA A 101 -7.38 8.90 -10.53
N ASN A 102 -6.11 9.00 -10.91
CA ASN A 102 -5.76 9.55 -12.22
C ASN A 102 -6.02 8.48 -13.30
N GLY A 103 -7.19 8.52 -13.93
CA GLY A 103 -7.48 7.64 -15.05
C GLY A 103 -6.73 7.99 -16.33
N LYS A 104 -6.08 9.16 -16.44
CA LYS A 104 -5.30 9.57 -17.63
C LYS A 104 -3.86 9.06 -17.56
N GLN A 105 -3.70 7.74 -17.56
CA GLN A 105 -2.40 7.08 -17.52
C GLN A 105 -2.44 5.73 -18.27
N PRO A 106 -1.29 5.12 -18.61
CA PRO A 106 -1.27 3.83 -19.28
C PRO A 106 -1.95 2.72 -18.45
N VAL A 107 -2.72 1.83 -19.08
CA VAL A 107 -3.42 0.69 -18.43
C VAL A 107 -2.50 -0.14 -17.54
N LYS A 108 -1.24 -0.33 -17.98
CA LYS A 108 -0.22 -1.04 -17.21
C LYS A 108 0.17 -0.35 -15.90
N ALA A 109 0.18 0.99 -15.89
CA ALA A 109 0.43 1.77 -14.68
C ALA A 109 -0.76 1.64 -13.71
N ILE A 110 -2.00 1.76 -14.22
CA ILE A 110 -3.24 1.54 -13.45
C ILE A 110 -3.24 0.15 -12.79
N ALA A 111 -2.97 -0.91 -13.56
CA ALA A 111 -2.91 -2.26 -13.00
C ALA A 111 -1.85 -2.42 -11.91
N THR A 112 -0.73 -1.70 -12.02
CA THR A 112 0.33 -1.70 -11.00
C THR A 112 -0.12 -0.99 -9.73
N GLU A 113 -0.78 0.17 -9.86
CA GLU A 113 -1.33 0.94 -8.74
C GLU A 113 -2.43 0.17 -8.02
N VAL A 114 -3.41 -0.36 -8.77
CA VAL A 114 -4.49 -1.21 -8.25
C VAL A 114 -3.90 -2.40 -7.49
N ARG A 115 -2.95 -3.14 -8.10
CA ARG A 115 -2.30 -4.30 -7.46
C ARG A 115 -1.62 -3.92 -6.16
N LYS A 116 -0.90 -2.79 -6.14
CA LYS A 116 -0.19 -2.30 -4.94
C LYS A 116 -1.19 -1.94 -3.84
N HIS A 117 -2.28 -1.26 -4.19
CA HIS A 117 -3.31 -0.83 -3.26
C HIS A 117 -4.01 -2.01 -2.58
N VAL A 118 -4.50 -2.98 -3.36
CA VAL A 118 -5.26 -4.09 -2.81
C VAL A 118 -4.41 -5.06 -2.00
N LYS A 119 -3.13 -5.25 -2.35
CA LYS A 119 -2.18 -6.02 -1.53
C LYS A 119 -1.90 -5.37 -0.19
N ALA A 120 -1.83 -4.03 -0.16
CA ALA A 120 -1.62 -3.30 1.09
C ALA A 120 -2.88 -3.30 1.96
N ARG A 121 -4.07 -3.20 1.33
CA ARG A 121 -5.34 -3.12 2.04
C ARG A 121 -5.85 -4.48 2.54
N PHE A 122 -5.62 -5.55 1.78
CA PHE A 122 -6.04 -6.92 2.14
C PHE A 122 -4.83 -7.87 2.13
N PRO A 123 -3.91 -7.75 3.11
CA PRO A 123 -2.70 -8.57 3.17
C PRO A 123 -2.99 -10.07 3.31
N GLN A 124 -4.17 -10.46 3.80
CA GLN A 124 -4.65 -11.83 3.92
C GLN A 124 -5.12 -12.45 2.60
N CYS A 125 -5.27 -11.64 1.54
CA CYS A 125 -5.75 -12.08 0.23
C CYS A 125 -4.61 -12.12 -0.79
N LYS A 126 -4.68 -13.09 -1.71
CA LYS A 126 -3.83 -13.14 -2.90
C LYS A 126 -4.61 -12.65 -4.10
N PHE A 127 -4.03 -11.69 -4.82
CA PHE A 127 -4.63 -11.11 -6.02
C PHE A 127 -3.78 -11.36 -7.26
N SER A 128 -4.44 -11.60 -8.38
CA SER A 128 -3.89 -11.49 -9.73
C SER A 128 -4.50 -10.26 -10.40
N VAL A 129 -3.65 -9.29 -10.75
CA VAL A 129 -4.09 -8.05 -11.42
C VAL A 129 -3.19 -7.86 -12.62
N THR A 130 -3.66 -8.21 -13.81
CA THR A 130 -2.89 -8.17 -15.05
C THR A 130 -3.52 -7.19 -16.02
N SER A 131 -2.71 -6.55 -16.86
CA SER A 131 -3.18 -5.67 -17.93
C SER A 131 -2.75 -6.20 -19.29
N ASP A 132 -3.59 -5.98 -20.29
CA ASP A 132 -3.20 -6.03 -21.70
C ASP A 132 -3.11 -4.59 -22.27
N HIS A 133 -3.41 -4.41 -23.55
CA HIS A 133 -3.33 -3.11 -24.21
C HIS A 133 -4.47 -2.13 -23.83
N ASN A 134 -5.64 -2.62 -23.41
CA ASN A 134 -6.82 -1.79 -23.10
C ASN A 134 -7.68 -2.31 -21.94
N SER A 135 -7.31 -3.41 -21.30
CA SER A 135 -8.10 -4.11 -20.30
C SER A 135 -7.27 -4.49 -19.08
N ILE A 136 -7.95 -4.68 -17.95
CA ILE A 136 -7.36 -5.19 -16.72
C ILE A 136 -8.15 -6.41 -16.28
N SER A 137 -7.46 -7.56 -16.20
CA SER A 137 -8.00 -8.75 -15.57
C SER A 137 -7.68 -8.72 -14.07
N PHE A 138 -8.70 -8.81 -13.23
CA PHE A 138 -8.57 -8.71 -11.78
C PHE A 138 -9.23 -9.92 -11.12
N TYR A 139 -8.42 -10.81 -10.55
CA TYR A 139 -8.87 -12.00 -9.82
C TYR A 139 -8.42 -12.00 -8.36
N ILE A 140 -9.32 -12.40 -7.47
CA ILE A 140 -9.01 -12.86 -6.12
C ILE A 140 -8.70 -14.36 -6.22
N VAL A 141 -7.45 -14.73 -5.95
CA VAL A 141 -6.91 -16.08 -6.17
C VAL A 141 -7.02 -16.94 -4.93
N SER A 142 -6.78 -16.35 -3.75
CA SER A 142 -6.93 -17.06 -2.49
C SER A 142 -7.24 -16.09 -1.36
N SER A 143 -7.98 -16.56 -0.36
CA SER A 143 -8.26 -15.80 0.86
C SER A 143 -8.69 -16.75 1.98
N PRO A 144 -8.74 -16.31 3.25
CA PRO A 144 -9.22 -17.15 4.34
C PRO A 144 -10.75 -17.35 4.33
N TYR A 145 -11.45 -16.62 3.47
CA TYR A 145 -12.91 -16.60 3.41
C TYR A 145 -13.44 -17.67 2.47
N GLU A 146 -14.64 -18.20 2.76
CA GLU A 146 -15.32 -19.11 1.84
C GLU A 146 -15.71 -18.37 0.55
N LYS A 147 -15.77 -19.11 -0.56
CA LYS A 147 -15.98 -18.56 -1.91
C LYS A 147 -17.25 -17.70 -2.01
N GLU A 148 -18.31 -18.10 -1.32
CA GLU A 148 -19.62 -17.44 -1.37
C GLU A 148 -19.92 -16.59 -0.13
N SER A 149 -18.93 -16.40 0.75
CA SER A 149 -19.08 -15.63 1.99
C SER A 149 -19.37 -14.15 1.72
N VAL A 150 -20.08 -13.53 2.67
CA VAL A 150 -20.35 -12.08 2.67
C VAL A 150 -19.05 -11.26 2.66
N TYR A 151 -18.02 -11.75 3.36
CA TYR A 151 -16.68 -11.13 3.43
C TYR A 151 -16.02 -11.05 2.05
N LEU A 152 -16.00 -12.16 1.31
CA LEU A 152 -15.34 -12.22 0.01
C LEU A 152 -16.12 -11.42 -1.04
N LYS A 153 -17.46 -11.40 -0.95
CA LYS A 153 -18.34 -10.54 -1.76
C LYS A 153 -18.04 -9.06 -1.51
N ALA A 154 -17.94 -8.63 -0.25
CA ALA A 154 -17.59 -7.25 0.10
C ALA A 154 -16.20 -6.84 -0.42
N ILE A 155 -15.19 -7.72 -0.33
CA ILE A 155 -13.85 -7.47 -0.91
C ILE A 155 -13.94 -7.34 -2.43
N LYS A 156 -14.70 -8.22 -3.10
CA LYS A 156 -14.91 -8.19 -4.55
C LYS A 156 -15.56 -6.86 -4.99
N GLU A 157 -16.58 -6.41 -4.26
CA GLU A 157 -17.28 -5.14 -4.53
C GLU A 157 -16.35 -3.94 -4.35
N TYR A 158 -15.57 -3.92 -3.28
CA TYR A 158 -14.55 -2.90 -3.07
C TYR A 158 -13.52 -2.87 -4.21
N CYS A 159 -12.97 -4.02 -4.59
CA CYS A 159 -12.00 -4.14 -5.68
C CYS A 159 -12.59 -3.71 -7.03
N THR A 160 -13.87 -3.98 -7.27
CA THR A 160 -14.59 -3.53 -8.47
C THR A 160 -14.75 -2.02 -8.48
N SER A 161 -15.18 -1.42 -7.37
CA SER A 161 -15.34 0.03 -7.21
C SER A 161 -14.00 0.76 -7.38
N LEU A 162 -12.93 0.21 -6.82
CA LEU A 162 -11.57 0.70 -7.00
C LEU A 162 -11.16 0.73 -8.47
N LEU A 163 -11.37 -0.36 -9.21
CA LEU A 163 -11.02 -0.42 -10.63
C LEU A 163 -11.82 0.62 -11.43
N GLN A 164 -13.12 0.73 -11.14
CA GLN A 164 -14.01 1.68 -11.81
C GLN A 164 -13.66 3.15 -11.51
N SER A 165 -13.03 3.45 -10.37
CA SER A 165 -12.58 4.81 -10.07
C SER A 165 -11.52 5.35 -11.05
N TYR A 166 -10.84 4.47 -11.78
CA TYR A 166 -9.90 4.85 -12.84
C TYR A 166 -10.56 5.09 -14.20
N ASN A 167 -11.89 4.93 -14.31
CA ASN A 167 -12.60 5.25 -15.54
C ASN A 167 -12.45 6.74 -15.87
N TYR A 168 -11.97 7.02 -17.07
CA TYR A 168 -11.70 8.36 -17.55
C TYR A 168 -12.09 8.48 -19.02
N THR A 169 -12.86 9.53 -19.32
CA THR A 169 -13.28 9.82 -20.69
C THR A 169 -12.92 11.26 -21.06
N THR A 170 -12.25 11.41 -22.21
CA THR A 170 -12.01 12.72 -22.85
C THR A 170 -11.99 12.56 -24.36
N TYR A 171 -12.28 13.63 -25.11
CA TYR A 171 -12.30 13.62 -26.57
C TYR A 171 -11.05 12.95 -27.17
N GLY A 172 -11.23 11.76 -27.74
CA GLY A 172 -10.18 10.98 -28.40
C GLY A 172 -9.29 10.11 -27.50
N ASN A 173 -9.47 10.12 -26.16
CA ASN A 173 -8.67 9.31 -25.25
C ASN A 173 -9.49 8.85 -24.04
N ASN A 174 -9.74 7.54 -23.97
CA ASN A 174 -10.62 6.94 -22.98
C ASN A 174 -9.94 5.72 -22.33
N ASN A 175 -9.90 5.70 -21.00
CA ASN A 175 -9.75 4.48 -20.23
C ASN A 175 -11.11 4.15 -19.66
N ASN A 176 -11.87 3.32 -20.37
CA ASN A 176 -13.20 2.90 -19.94
C ASN A 176 -13.21 1.42 -19.65
N PHE A 177 -13.04 1.10 -18.37
CA PHE A 177 -13.22 -0.24 -17.83
C PHE A 177 -14.71 -0.52 -17.59
N TYR A 178 -15.60 -0.06 -18.48
CA TYR A 178 -17.02 -0.38 -18.39
C TYR A 178 -17.21 -1.88 -18.53
N GLY A 179 -17.87 -2.49 -17.54
CA GLY A 179 -18.02 -3.94 -17.46
C GLY A 179 -16.77 -4.68 -16.98
N ALA A 180 -15.70 -3.99 -16.56
CA ALA A 180 -14.62 -4.65 -15.83
C ALA A 180 -14.96 -4.74 -14.34
N TYR A 181 -14.76 -5.92 -13.78
CA TYR A 181 -15.04 -6.22 -12.38
C TYR A 181 -13.94 -7.10 -11.81
N ALA A 182 -13.75 -7.00 -10.50
CA ALA A 182 -12.97 -8.00 -9.79
C ALA A 182 -13.74 -9.33 -9.80
N ASN A 183 -13.03 -10.40 -10.08
CA ASN A 183 -13.55 -11.75 -10.18
C ASN A 183 -12.98 -12.62 -9.06
N ILE A 184 -13.74 -13.64 -8.66
CA ILE A 184 -13.16 -14.73 -7.88
C ILE A 184 -12.61 -15.75 -8.87
N SER A 185 -11.36 -16.18 -8.68
CA SER A 185 -10.72 -17.09 -9.63
C SER A 185 -11.45 -18.43 -9.72
N TYR A 186 -11.40 -19.08 -10.88
CA TYR A 186 -12.01 -20.40 -11.04
C TYR A 186 -11.27 -21.46 -10.21
N ASP A 187 -9.96 -21.31 -10.06
CA ASP A 187 -9.04 -22.10 -9.23
C ASP A 187 -8.87 -21.51 -7.81
N TYR A 188 -9.89 -20.78 -7.33
CA TYR A 188 -9.86 -20.14 -6.03
C TYR A 188 -9.54 -21.13 -4.91
N THR A 189 -8.58 -20.76 -4.07
CA THR A 189 -8.17 -21.56 -2.91
C THR A 189 -8.52 -20.84 -1.61
N GLN A 190 -9.33 -21.49 -0.76
CA GLN A 190 -9.54 -21.01 0.61
C GLN A 190 -8.32 -21.38 1.47
N THR A 191 -7.74 -20.40 2.16
CA THR A 191 -6.65 -20.59 3.10
C THR A 191 -7.16 -20.76 4.53
N GLU A 192 -6.28 -21.17 5.44
CA GLU A 192 -6.64 -21.34 6.86
C GLU A 192 -7.09 -20.01 7.51
N GLN A 193 -8.14 -20.09 8.32
CA GLN A 193 -8.60 -18.99 9.16
C GLN A 193 -7.87 -19.00 10.50
N THR A 194 -6.96 -18.05 10.69
CA THR A 194 -6.30 -17.84 11.98
C THR A 194 -7.26 -17.29 13.02
N LYS A 195 -6.90 -17.39 14.31
CA LYS A 195 -7.71 -16.80 15.41
C LYS A 195 -7.98 -15.31 15.21
N ALA A 196 -6.98 -14.57 14.71
CA ALA A 196 -7.13 -13.14 14.42
C ALA A 196 -8.14 -12.89 13.29
N ILE A 197 -8.10 -13.68 12.23
CA ILE A 197 -9.05 -13.56 11.11
C ILE A 197 -10.48 -13.89 11.58
N LYS A 198 -10.66 -14.91 12.43
CA LYS A 198 -11.99 -15.23 12.98
C LYS A 198 -12.55 -14.10 13.86
N ALA A 199 -11.71 -13.45 14.66
CA ALA A 199 -12.12 -12.29 15.44
C ALA A 199 -12.51 -11.10 14.54
N ASP A 200 -11.75 -10.87 13.46
CA ASP A 200 -12.02 -9.82 12.47
C ASP A 200 -13.33 -10.09 11.68
N MET A 201 -13.61 -11.36 11.37
CA MET A 201 -14.89 -11.79 10.78
C MET A 201 -16.07 -11.52 11.72
N GLN A 202 -15.95 -11.85 13.01
CA GLN A 202 -17.00 -11.55 13.98
C GLN A 202 -17.23 -10.03 14.08
N ASN A 203 -16.14 -9.24 14.13
CA ASN A 203 -16.26 -7.79 14.11
C ASN A 203 -16.98 -7.27 12.86
N PHE A 204 -16.71 -7.87 11.69
CA PHE A 204 -17.43 -7.55 10.46
C PHE A 204 -18.92 -7.85 10.58
N ASP A 205 -19.30 -9.02 11.11
CA ASP A 205 -20.71 -9.42 11.25
C ASP A 205 -21.48 -8.51 12.21
N ASP A 206 -20.87 -8.13 13.33
CA ASP A 206 -21.45 -7.21 14.30
C ASP A 206 -21.72 -5.84 13.65
N ASN A 207 -20.73 -5.29 12.93
CA ASN A 207 -20.87 -4.02 12.22
C ASN A 207 -21.88 -4.11 11.07
N LEU A 208 -21.92 -5.23 10.34
CA LEU A 208 -22.88 -5.43 9.26
C LEU A 208 -24.32 -5.40 9.80
N THR A 209 -24.56 -6.11 10.90
CA THR A 209 -25.87 -6.16 11.57
C THR A 209 -26.31 -4.76 12.03
N GLU A 210 -25.41 -4.00 12.65
CA GLU A 210 -25.70 -2.63 13.08
C GLU A 210 -26.00 -1.71 11.90
N PHE A 211 -25.21 -1.81 10.82
CA PHE A 211 -25.40 -1.04 9.61
C PHE A 211 -26.75 -1.34 8.94
N GLU A 212 -27.12 -2.61 8.79
CA GLU A 212 -28.39 -3.02 8.19
C GLU A 212 -29.59 -2.53 9.01
N LYS A 213 -29.49 -2.59 10.34
CA LYS A 213 -30.53 -2.05 11.22
C LYS A 213 -30.69 -0.53 11.06
N ALA A 214 -29.59 0.22 11.06
CA ALA A 214 -29.62 1.67 10.88
C ALA A 214 -30.15 2.08 9.49
N GLU A 215 -29.79 1.32 8.46
CA GLU A 215 -30.28 1.51 7.09
C GLU A 215 -31.80 1.29 6.98
N GLU A 216 -32.31 0.24 7.63
CA GLU A 216 -33.74 -0.05 7.69
C GLU A 216 -34.51 1.03 8.45
N GLU A 217 -34.02 1.47 9.60
CA GLU A 217 -34.61 2.58 10.37
C GLU A 217 -34.66 3.87 9.54
N ARG A 218 -33.60 4.18 8.79
CA ARG A 218 -33.58 5.36 7.91
C ARG A 218 -34.61 5.25 6.78
N LYS A 219 -34.73 4.10 6.14
CA LYS A 219 -35.73 3.87 5.07
C LYS A 219 -37.16 3.98 5.60
N GLN A 220 -37.42 3.46 6.80
CA GLN A 220 -38.73 3.57 7.46
C GLN A 220 -39.06 5.04 7.77
N GLU A 221 -38.10 5.81 8.27
CA GLU A 221 -38.26 7.23 8.52
C GLU A 221 -38.49 8.04 7.22
N GLU A 222 -37.71 7.77 6.18
CA GLU A 222 -37.87 8.38 4.85
C GLU A 222 -39.27 8.10 4.29
N PHE A 223 -39.75 6.87 4.40
CA PHE A 223 -41.10 6.48 3.97
C PHE A 223 -42.18 7.21 4.78
N ARG A 224 -42.04 7.29 6.11
CA ARG A 224 -42.96 8.03 6.99
C ARG A 224 -43.05 9.51 6.61
N LEU A 225 -41.90 10.15 6.36
CA LEU A 225 -41.85 11.57 5.94
C LEU A 225 -42.48 11.76 4.55
N TRP A 226 -42.26 10.82 3.63
CA TRP A 226 -42.88 10.84 2.32
C TRP A 226 -44.41 10.72 2.39
N GLU A 227 -44.95 9.84 3.24
CA GLU A 227 -46.39 9.71 3.45
C GLU A 227 -47.01 10.99 4.04
N LEU A 228 -46.40 11.56 5.08
CA LEU A 228 -46.84 12.83 5.67
C LEU A 228 -46.87 13.96 4.66
N LYS A 229 -45.84 14.06 3.80
CA LYS A 229 -45.79 15.07 2.74
C LYS A 229 -46.90 14.84 1.71
N ARG A 230 -47.12 13.59 1.29
CA ARG A 230 -48.20 13.24 0.35
C ARG A 230 -49.57 13.61 0.91
N GLU A 231 -49.82 13.40 2.19
CA GLU A 231 -51.09 13.77 2.84
C GLU A 231 -51.27 15.30 2.90
N GLN A 232 -50.20 16.06 3.17
CA GLN A 232 -50.24 17.52 3.14
C GLN A 232 -50.49 18.09 1.73
N ASP A 233 -49.93 17.46 0.69
CA ASP A 233 -50.13 17.89 -0.70
C ASP A 233 -51.55 17.59 -1.24
N ILE A 234 -52.35 16.79 -0.51
CA ILE A 234 -53.74 16.44 -0.87
C ILE A 234 -54.77 17.35 -0.17
N LEU A 235 -54.37 18.11 0.85
CA LEU A 235 -55.20 19.06 1.61
C LEU A 235 -55.11 20.49 1.06
#